data_AF-A0A520HJ67-F1
#
_entry.id   AF-A0A520HJ67-F1
#
_cell.length_a   1.000
_cell.length_b   1.000
_cell.length_c   1.000
_cell.angle_alpha   90.00
_cell.angle_beta   90.00
_cell.angle_gamma   90.00
#
_symmetry.space_group_name_H-M   'P 1'
#
loop_
_entity.id
_entity.type
_entity.pdbx_description
1 polymer ?
#
loop_
_entity_poly.entity_id
_entity_poly.type
_entity_poly.pdbx_seq_one_letter_code
_entity_poly.pdbx_strand_id
1 'polypeptide(L)'
;MQSRIRRRYAAERRFRLAGLAAVWLSAGFLAFLLSSMLWQGASGFVETRVALPIDFAAAALPIEPARLTSRGADLALASAGLEGAVDSAATRAFGKDGEGLLSDGAWVTVRDALKADPGLLSRKTVIAVPVASPVDMAAKGDGPPEAEAVVARLKARGVLTRGLSMTFLTTADSTDATRVGIWGAFKGSLLTMIVTLLLAFPIGVLSALYLEEYAPKNRWTDLIEVSINNLAAVPSIIFGLLGLAVFLGTFHMPRSGAIVGGLTLALMTMPVIVIAGRNAIKAVPPSIPSAAS
;
A
#
# COMPACT_ATOMS: atom_id res chain seq x y z
N MET A 1 2.89 65.11 4.85
CA MET A 1 2.32 64.20 3.84
C MET A 1 3.24 63.01 3.51
N GLN A 2 4.53 63.22 3.26
CA GLN A 2 5.47 62.14 2.92
C GLN A 2 5.70 61.07 4.01
N SER A 3 5.60 61.42 5.30
CA SER A 3 5.76 60.47 6.42
C SER A 3 4.66 59.41 6.50
N ARG A 4 3.41 59.75 6.13
CA ARG A 4 2.28 58.80 6.07
C ARG A 4 2.44 57.81 4.90
N ILE A 5 2.98 58.28 3.78
CA ILE A 5 3.23 57.45 2.59
C ILE A 5 4.32 56.40 2.87
N ARG A 6 5.44 56.79 3.50
CA ARG A 6 6.53 55.86 3.89
C ARG A 6 6.06 54.77 4.87
N ARG A 7 5.18 55.10 5.83
CA ARG A 7 4.60 54.11 6.77
C ARG A 7 3.75 53.06 6.05
N ARG A 8 2.96 53.45 5.05
CA ARG A 8 2.13 52.53 4.26
C ARG A 8 2.98 51.56 3.44
N TYR A 9 3.99 52.06 2.72
CA TYR A 9 4.92 51.20 1.97
C TYR A 9 5.71 50.24 2.87
N ALA A 10 6.08 50.66 4.08
CA ALA A 10 6.77 49.79 5.04
C ALA A 10 5.84 48.71 5.65
N ALA A 11 4.55 49.00 5.81
CA ALA A 11 3.56 48.01 6.25
C ALA A 11 3.25 47.00 5.13
N GLU A 12 3.11 47.48 3.90
CA GLU A 12 2.90 46.65 2.71
C GLU A 12 4.10 45.71 2.45
N ARG A 13 5.34 46.21 2.59
CA ARG A 13 6.54 45.37 2.46
C ARG A 13 6.60 44.29 3.54
N ARG A 14 6.24 44.62 4.78
CA ARG A 14 6.17 43.66 5.89
C ARG A 14 5.09 42.60 5.66
N PHE A 15 3.92 42.99 5.16
CA PHE A 15 2.85 42.05 4.82
C PHE A 15 3.26 41.10 3.68
N ARG A 16 3.87 41.63 2.61
CA ARG A 16 4.40 40.80 1.50
C ARG A 16 5.50 39.84 1.96
N LEU A 17 6.42 40.31 2.82
CA LEU A 17 7.46 39.47 3.39
C LEU A 17 6.90 38.39 4.32
N ALA A 18 5.91 38.72 5.15
CA ALA A 18 5.23 37.75 6.01
C ALA A 18 4.49 36.68 5.19
N GLY A 19 3.78 37.10 4.13
CA GLY A 19 3.13 36.17 3.20
C GLY A 19 4.11 35.26 2.48
N LEU A 20 5.22 35.83 1.96
CA LEU A 20 6.28 35.04 1.32
C LEU A 20 6.95 34.08 2.30
N ALA A 21 7.21 34.52 3.54
CA ALA A 21 7.76 33.66 4.58
C ALA A 21 6.81 32.51 4.94
N ALA A 22 5.50 32.75 5.01
CA ALA A 22 4.50 31.70 5.25
C ALA A 22 4.49 30.66 4.12
N VAL A 23 4.58 31.09 2.87
CA VAL A 23 4.67 30.19 1.70
C VAL A 23 5.95 29.33 1.78
N TRP A 24 7.10 29.94 2.06
CA TRP A 24 8.36 29.20 2.20
C TRP A 24 8.35 28.24 3.38
N LEU A 25 7.76 28.63 4.51
CA LEU A 25 7.60 27.76 5.67
C LEU A 25 6.72 26.56 5.34
N SER A 26 5.60 26.78 4.65
CA SER A 26 4.71 25.70 4.19
C SER A 26 5.41 24.76 3.22
N ALA A 27 6.14 25.31 2.23
CA ALA A 27 6.92 24.51 1.28
C ALA A 27 8.04 23.72 1.97
N GLY A 28 8.73 24.32 2.95
CA GLY A 28 9.75 23.68 3.75
C GLY A 28 9.19 22.54 4.59
N PHE A 29 8.03 22.73 5.22
CA PHE A 29 7.35 21.68 5.98
C PHE A 29 6.91 20.52 5.09
N LEU A 30 6.36 20.81 3.90
CA LEU A 30 6.02 19.78 2.91
C LEU A 30 7.26 18.99 2.47
N ALA A 31 8.36 19.67 2.15
CA ALA A 31 9.61 19.02 1.76
C ALA A 31 10.17 18.14 2.89
N PHE A 32 10.13 18.62 4.14
CA PHE A 32 10.52 17.85 5.31
C PHE A 32 9.65 16.59 5.48
N LEU A 33 8.33 16.72 5.41
CA LEU A 33 7.42 15.58 5.53
C LEU A 33 7.67 14.56 4.42
N LEU A 34 7.78 14.99 3.16
CA LEU A 34 8.06 14.10 2.05
C LEU A 34 9.40 13.39 2.21
N SER A 35 10.45 14.12 2.61
CA SER A 35 11.77 13.53 2.86
C SER A 35 11.73 12.52 4.01
N SER A 36 11.03 12.82 5.09
CA SER A 36 10.87 11.92 6.23
C SER A 36 10.13 10.65 5.84
N MET A 37 9.02 10.78 5.11
CA MET A 37 8.24 9.63 4.62
C MET A 37 9.05 8.78 3.65
N LEU A 38 9.84 9.37 2.76
CA LEU A 38 10.71 8.64 1.84
C LEU A 38 11.80 7.87 2.58
N TRP A 39 12.44 8.50 3.58
CA TRP A 39 13.50 7.86 4.36
C TRP A 39 12.96 6.69 5.20
N GLN A 40 11.83 6.89 5.87
CA GLN A 40 11.14 5.86 6.64
C GLN A 40 10.59 4.74 5.74
N GLY A 41 10.12 5.07 4.54
CA GLY A 41 9.66 4.07 3.56
C GLY A 41 10.82 3.25 2.99
N ALA A 42 11.96 3.88 2.70
CA ALA A 42 13.13 3.22 2.13
C ALA A 42 13.72 2.16 3.09
N SER A 43 13.64 2.38 4.41
CA SER A 43 14.10 1.39 5.40
C SER A 43 13.27 0.11 5.40
N GLY A 44 12.03 0.14 4.90
CA GLY A 44 11.17 -1.04 4.72
C GLY A 44 11.64 -1.99 3.61
N PHE A 45 12.41 -1.50 2.63
CA PHE A 45 12.99 -2.33 1.57
C PHE A 45 14.27 -3.04 1.98
N VAL A 46 14.86 -2.64 3.11
CA VAL A 46 16.06 -3.27 3.66
C VAL A 46 15.63 -4.23 4.75
N GLU A 47 16.09 -5.47 4.69
CA GLU A 47 15.77 -6.50 5.66
C GLU A 47 17.05 -7.03 6.29
N THR A 48 17.05 -7.15 7.62
CA THR A 48 18.15 -7.77 8.36
C THR A 48 17.96 -9.30 8.37
N ARG A 49 19.01 -10.02 7.99
CA ARG A 49 19.02 -11.48 7.96
C ARG A 49 20.14 -12.02 8.83
N VAL A 50 19.88 -13.17 9.44
CA VAL A 50 20.87 -13.91 10.22
C VAL A 50 21.26 -15.19 9.49
N ALA A 51 22.55 -15.49 9.47
CA ALA A 51 23.11 -16.72 8.93
C ALA A 51 22.76 -17.89 9.85
N LEU A 52 21.76 -18.68 9.46
CA LEU A 52 21.26 -19.82 10.22
C LEU A 52 21.89 -21.11 9.69
N PRO A 53 22.78 -21.78 10.45
CA PRO A 53 23.28 -23.10 10.10
C PRO A 53 22.21 -24.15 10.36
N ILE A 54 21.75 -24.84 9.31
CA ILE A 54 20.76 -25.90 9.37
C ILE A 54 21.37 -27.19 8.84
N ASP A 55 21.13 -28.28 9.57
CA ASP A 55 21.50 -29.63 9.15
C ASP A 55 20.23 -30.41 8.78
N PHE A 56 19.93 -30.46 7.48
CA PHE A 56 18.73 -31.15 6.99
C PHE A 56 18.87 -32.67 7.04
N ALA A 57 20.10 -33.17 6.91
CA ALA A 57 20.38 -34.61 7.01
C ALA A 57 20.06 -35.11 8.43
N ALA A 58 20.43 -34.32 9.46
CA ALA A 58 20.11 -34.63 10.84
C ALA A 58 18.63 -34.38 11.18
N ALA A 59 17.96 -33.43 10.51
CA ALA A 59 16.54 -33.14 10.73
C ALA A 59 15.60 -34.23 10.17
N ALA A 60 16.08 -35.04 9.20
CA ALA A 60 15.38 -36.20 8.65
C ALA A 60 13.90 -35.93 8.29
N LEU A 61 13.65 -34.82 7.59
CA LEU A 61 12.30 -34.43 7.19
C LEU A 61 11.65 -35.56 6.35
N PRO A 62 10.42 -36.01 6.68
CA PRO A 62 9.74 -37.10 5.98
C PRO A 62 9.20 -36.66 4.60
N ILE A 63 10.09 -36.23 3.69
CA ILE A 63 9.76 -35.76 2.34
C ILE A 63 10.75 -36.31 1.33
N GLU A 64 10.22 -36.83 0.24
CA GLU A 64 11.00 -37.17 -0.95
C GLU A 64 11.37 -35.92 -1.77
N PRO A 65 12.62 -35.80 -2.26
CA PRO A 65 13.06 -34.66 -3.07
C PRO A 65 12.16 -34.36 -4.28
N ALA A 66 11.59 -35.40 -4.90
CA ALA A 66 10.68 -35.26 -6.05
C ALA A 66 9.37 -34.52 -5.72
N ARG A 67 8.95 -34.48 -4.45
CA ARG A 67 7.76 -33.73 -4.03
C ARG A 67 8.01 -32.22 -3.97
N LEU A 68 9.26 -31.78 -3.86
CA LEU A 68 9.64 -30.37 -3.74
C LEU A 68 9.41 -29.57 -5.03
N THR A 69 9.36 -30.25 -6.18
CA THR A 69 9.08 -29.63 -7.49
C THR A 69 7.59 -29.70 -7.87
N SER A 70 6.77 -30.37 -7.06
CA SER A 70 5.34 -30.55 -7.33
C SER A 70 4.51 -29.32 -6.91
N ARG A 71 3.31 -29.16 -7.46
CA ARG A 71 2.36 -28.10 -7.05
C ARG A 71 1.98 -28.14 -5.56
N GLY A 72 2.20 -29.27 -4.88
CA GLY A 72 1.92 -29.45 -3.45
C GLY A 72 3.13 -29.32 -2.52
N ALA A 73 4.29 -28.87 -3.03
CA ALA A 73 5.54 -28.81 -2.27
C ALA A 73 5.43 -28.01 -0.96
N ASP A 74 4.70 -26.89 -0.99
CA ASP A 74 4.57 -26.01 0.17
C ASP A 74 3.82 -26.69 1.31
N LEU A 75 2.72 -27.38 0.99
CA LEU A 75 1.95 -28.15 1.98
C LEU A 75 2.76 -29.35 2.49
N ALA A 76 3.50 -30.03 1.60
CA ALA A 76 4.35 -31.14 1.99
C ALA A 76 5.39 -30.69 3.03
N LEU A 77 6.15 -29.62 2.74
CA LEU A 77 7.17 -29.05 3.63
C LEU A 77 6.60 -28.59 4.97
N ALA A 78 5.44 -27.94 4.96
CA ALA A 78 4.75 -27.56 6.19
C ALA A 78 4.36 -28.81 7.01
N SER A 79 3.76 -29.81 6.37
CA SER A 79 3.30 -31.04 7.05
C SER A 79 4.44 -31.92 7.59
N ALA A 80 5.63 -31.82 7.00
CA ALA A 80 6.82 -32.55 7.45
C ALA A 80 7.54 -31.88 8.62
N GLY A 81 7.02 -30.76 9.14
CA GLY A 81 7.59 -30.08 10.30
C GLY A 81 8.84 -29.25 9.97
N LEU A 82 8.94 -28.70 8.75
CA LEU A 82 10.05 -27.82 8.38
C LEU A 82 10.19 -26.63 9.34
N GLU A 83 9.08 -26.04 9.77
CA GLU A 83 9.06 -24.92 10.74
C GLU A 83 9.77 -25.30 12.04
N GLY A 84 9.35 -26.39 12.68
CA GLY A 84 10.01 -26.88 13.90
C GLY A 84 11.49 -27.28 13.70
N ALA A 85 11.88 -27.72 12.50
CA ALA A 85 13.28 -27.99 12.18
C ALA A 85 14.11 -26.70 12.12
N VAL A 86 13.54 -25.61 11.62
CA VAL A 86 14.14 -24.26 11.59
C VAL A 86 14.27 -23.72 13.01
N ASP A 87 13.23 -23.83 13.84
CA ASP A 87 13.23 -23.37 15.23
C ASP A 87 14.26 -24.13 16.08
N SER A 88 14.33 -25.45 15.87
CA SER A 88 15.34 -26.31 16.50
C SER A 88 16.76 -25.93 16.06
N ALA A 89 16.97 -25.59 14.78
CA ALA A 89 18.26 -25.13 14.29
C ALA A 89 18.62 -23.76 14.89
N ALA A 90 17.66 -22.86 15.02
CA ALA A 90 17.85 -21.54 15.64
C ALA A 90 18.26 -21.68 17.11
N THR A 91 17.56 -22.56 17.84
CA THR A 91 17.85 -22.86 19.25
C THR A 91 19.26 -23.42 19.43
N ARG A 92 19.69 -24.33 18.54
CA ARG A 92 21.06 -24.88 18.55
C ARG A 92 22.13 -23.84 18.20
N ALA A 93 21.84 -22.93 17.26
CA ALA A 93 22.81 -21.95 16.78
C ALA A 93 22.94 -20.74 17.72
N PHE A 94 21.84 -20.30 18.32
CA PHE A 94 21.76 -19.02 19.04
C PHE A 94 21.39 -19.15 20.53
N GLY A 95 21.08 -20.36 21.00
CA GLY A 95 20.74 -20.64 22.40
C GLY A 95 19.23 -20.78 22.63
N LYS A 96 18.82 -20.85 23.90
CA LYS A 96 17.44 -21.16 24.32
C LYS A 96 16.38 -20.25 23.69
N ASP A 97 16.70 -18.99 23.44
CA ASP A 97 15.79 -17.98 22.85
C ASP A 97 16.03 -17.77 21.35
N GLY A 98 16.73 -18.70 20.69
CA GLY A 98 17.13 -18.58 19.29
C GLY A 98 15.97 -18.53 18.31
N GLU A 99 14.86 -19.22 18.61
CA GLU A 99 13.61 -19.18 17.85
C GLU A 99 13.05 -17.76 17.77
N GLY A 100 12.95 -17.06 18.90
CA GLY A 100 12.45 -15.68 18.97
C GLY A 100 13.35 -14.63 18.30
N LEU A 101 14.53 -15.02 17.80
CA LEU A 101 15.38 -14.16 16.98
C LEU A 101 14.95 -14.15 15.51
N LEU A 102 14.22 -15.17 15.07
CA LEU A 102 13.79 -15.33 13.70
C LEU A 102 12.44 -14.65 13.49
N SER A 103 12.22 -14.12 12.29
CA SER A 103 10.87 -13.77 11.86
C SER A 103 10.05 -15.05 11.78
N ASP A 104 8.74 -14.97 12.01
CA ASP A 104 7.81 -16.04 11.67
C ASP A 104 8.06 -16.51 10.21
N GLY A 105 8.52 -15.58 9.35
CA GLY A 105 8.99 -15.70 7.96
C GLY A 105 10.13 -16.65 7.68
N ALA A 106 10.95 -16.97 8.67
CA ALA A 106 12.23 -17.62 8.43
C ALA A 106 12.09 -18.98 7.76
N TRP A 107 11.11 -19.78 8.17
CA TRP A 107 10.88 -21.09 7.58
C TRP A 107 10.45 -21.03 6.12
N VAL A 108 9.79 -19.95 5.69
CA VAL A 108 9.39 -19.74 4.28
C VAL A 108 10.61 -19.49 3.41
N THR A 109 11.59 -18.71 3.88
CA THR A 109 12.87 -18.54 3.19
C THR A 109 13.62 -19.86 3.04
N VAL A 110 13.60 -20.68 4.09
CA VAL A 110 14.22 -22.02 4.06
C VAL A 110 13.48 -22.96 3.10
N ARG A 111 12.15 -22.95 3.12
CA ARG A 111 11.29 -23.70 2.20
C ARG A 111 11.61 -23.38 0.75
N ASP A 112 11.70 -22.10 0.43
CA ASP A 112 11.97 -21.65 -0.94
C ASP A 112 13.39 -22.01 -1.38
N ALA A 113 14.37 -22.00 -0.47
CA ALA A 113 15.72 -22.51 -0.73
C ALA A 113 15.72 -24.03 -1.01
N LEU A 114 14.97 -24.83 -0.25
CA LEU A 114 14.83 -26.27 -0.49
C LEU A 114 14.12 -26.58 -1.81
N LYS A 115 13.13 -25.77 -2.21
CA LYS A 115 12.46 -25.91 -3.52
C LYS A 115 13.38 -25.56 -4.68
N ALA A 116 14.25 -24.58 -4.50
CA ALA A 116 15.24 -24.18 -5.51
C ALA A 116 16.38 -25.21 -5.64
N ASP A 117 16.84 -25.79 -4.53
CA ASP A 117 17.84 -26.86 -4.51
C ASP A 117 17.40 -28.02 -3.60
N PRO A 118 16.68 -29.02 -4.15
CA PRO A 118 16.28 -30.22 -3.41
C PRO A 118 17.45 -31.02 -2.82
N GLY A 119 18.67 -30.85 -3.35
CA GLY A 119 19.87 -31.49 -2.84
C GLY A 119 20.32 -30.97 -1.47
N LEU A 120 19.76 -29.87 -0.99
CA LEU A 120 19.98 -29.36 0.36
C LEU A 120 19.50 -30.32 1.45
N LEU A 121 18.50 -31.17 1.17
CA LEU A 121 17.93 -32.10 2.16
C LEU A 121 18.96 -33.09 2.74
N SER A 122 20.03 -33.38 2.01
CA SER A 122 21.03 -34.38 2.40
C SER A 122 22.31 -33.79 2.99
N ARG A 123 22.37 -32.47 3.23
CA ARG A 123 23.58 -31.81 3.73
C ARG A 123 23.31 -30.73 4.76
N LYS A 124 24.36 -30.36 5.48
CA LYS A 124 24.40 -29.15 6.29
C LYS A 124 24.66 -27.94 5.40
N THR A 125 23.92 -26.87 5.62
CA THR A 125 24.06 -25.60 4.89
C THR A 125 23.81 -24.42 5.80
N VAL A 126 24.16 -23.22 5.35
CA VAL A 126 23.88 -21.96 6.05
C VAL A 126 22.95 -21.15 5.17
N ILE A 127 21.79 -20.80 5.70
CA ILE A 127 20.77 -20.02 4.99
C ILE A 127 20.61 -18.69 5.71
N ALA A 128 20.67 -17.58 4.96
CA ALA A 128 20.37 -16.26 5.50
C ALA A 128 18.84 -16.11 5.63
N VAL A 129 18.34 -16.11 6.86
CA VAL A 129 16.90 -16.04 7.15
C VAL A 129 16.55 -14.70 7.82
N PRO A 130 15.34 -14.16 7.59
CA PRO A 130 14.90 -12.92 8.22
C PRO A 130 14.83 -13.02 9.74
N VAL A 131 15.24 -11.94 10.42
CA VAL A 131 15.15 -11.82 11.88
C VAL A 131 13.79 -11.26 12.31
N ALA A 132 13.43 -11.47 13.58
CA ALA A 132 12.19 -10.96 14.15
C ALA A 132 12.06 -9.43 14.06
N SER A 133 10.84 -8.91 13.97
CA SER A 133 10.56 -7.47 13.85
C SER A 133 11.32 -6.59 14.86
N PRO A 134 11.38 -6.92 16.17
CA PRO A 134 12.14 -6.12 17.13
C PRO A 134 13.65 -6.12 16.86
N VAL A 135 14.19 -7.23 16.38
CA VAL A 135 15.62 -7.40 16.07
C VAL A 135 15.98 -6.65 14.79
N ASP A 136 15.10 -6.65 13.78
CA ASP A 136 15.29 -5.89 12.54
C ASP A 136 15.26 -4.39 12.79
N MET A 137 14.29 -3.90 13.59
CA MET A 137 14.24 -2.49 14.00
C MET A 137 15.47 -2.08 14.81
N ALA A 138 15.91 -2.91 15.76
CA ALA A 138 17.14 -2.66 16.53
C ALA A 138 18.38 -2.67 15.65
N ALA A 139 18.42 -3.54 14.64
CA ALA A 139 19.49 -3.54 13.65
C ALA A 139 19.49 -2.26 12.82
N LYS A 140 18.33 -1.63 12.59
CA LYS A 140 18.18 -0.36 11.85
C LYS A 140 18.37 0.89 12.71
N GLY A 141 18.33 0.77 14.04
CA GLY A 141 18.58 1.85 14.99
C GLY A 141 17.34 2.41 15.70
N ASP A 142 16.17 1.77 15.51
CA ASP A 142 14.87 2.21 16.06
C ASP A 142 14.21 1.12 16.92
N GLY A 143 14.99 0.19 17.49
CA GLY A 143 14.48 -0.97 18.23
C GLY A 143 14.50 -0.81 19.75
N PRO A 144 13.83 -1.72 20.48
CA PRO A 144 13.87 -1.72 21.94
C PRO A 144 15.28 -2.06 22.46
N PRO A 145 15.70 -1.53 23.64
CA PRO A 145 17.05 -1.74 24.18
C PRO A 145 17.44 -3.22 24.34
N GLU A 146 16.47 -4.08 24.65
CA GLU A 146 16.69 -5.53 24.75
C GLU A 146 17.12 -6.15 23.41
N ALA A 147 16.51 -5.72 22.31
CA ALA A 147 16.85 -6.18 20.97
C ALA A 147 18.20 -5.59 20.49
N GLU A 148 18.57 -4.39 20.91
CA GLU A 148 19.89 -3.81 20.60
C GLU A 148 21.04 -4.66 21.16
N ALA A 149 20.90 -5.16 22.39
CA ALA A 149 21.90 -6.05 23.01
C ALA A 149 22.05 -7.36 22.22
N VAL A 150 20.93 -7.91 21.75
CA VAL A 150 20.90 -9.10 20.89
C VAL A 150 21.59 -8.83 19.55
N VAL A 151 21.28 -7.71 18.90
CA VAL A 151 21.90 -7.30 17.64
C VAL A 151 23.41 -7.11 17.81
N ALA A 152 23.85 -6.46 18.89
CA ALA A 152 25.28 -6.27 19.18
C ALA A 152 26.01 -7.61 19.29
N ARG A 153 25.41 -8.60 19.98
CA ARG A 153 25.94 -9.96 20.09
C ARG A 153 26.01 -10.68 18.74
N LEU A 154 24.97 -10.59 17.92
CA LEU A 154 24.93 -11.24 16.60
C LEU A 154 25.89 -10.55 15.60
N LYS A 155 26.02 -9.23 15.68
CA LYS A 155 26.97 -8.45 14.89
C LYS A 155 28.42 -8.78 15.26
N ALA A 156 28.73 -8.95 16.54
CA ALA A 156 30.05 -9.37 17.00
C ALA A 156 30.44 -10.77 16.48
N ARG A 157 29.47 -11.65 16.26
CA ARG A 157 29.67 -12.97 15.65
C ARG A 157 29.77 -12.95 14.11
N GLY A 158 29.54 -11.80 13.47
CA GLY A 158 29.56 -11.68 12.01
C GLY A 158 28.45 -12.43 11.27
N VAL A 159 27.35 -12.78 11.96
CA VAL A 159 26.25 -13.57 11.38
C VAL A 159 25.10 -12.73 10.83
N LEU A 160 25.13 -11.41 10.99
CA LEU A 160 24.11 -10.50 10.47
C LEU A 160 24.51 -9.94 9.11
N THR A 161 23.54 -9.93 8.20
CA THR A 161 23.65 -9.31 6.88
C THR A 161 22.42 -8.44 6.65
N ARG A 162 22.55 -7.38 5.85
CA ARG A 162 21.41 -6.59 5.38
C ARG A 162 21.28 -6.79 3.89
N GLY A 163 20.07 -7.06 3.43
CA GLY A 163 19.75 -7.28 2.02
C GLY A 163 18.55 -6.44 1.58
N LEU A 164 18.46 -6.20 0.28
CA LEU A 164 17.25 -5.65 -0.32
C LEU A 164 16.19 -6.76 -0.37
N SER A 165 15.00 -6.49 0.17
CA SER A 165 13.88 -7.41 0.19
C SER A 165 12.76 -6.89 -0.69
N MET A 166 12.51 -7.58 -1.81
CA MET A 166 11.36 -7.29 -2.66
C MET A 166 10.06 -7.90 -2.12
N THR A 167 10.15 -8.66 -1.02
CA THR A 167 9.01 -9.29 -0.34
C THR A 167 7.94 -8.27 0.03
N PHE A 168 8.34 -7.04 0.40
CA PHE A 168 7.41 -5.94 0.66
C PHE A 168 6.50 -5.61 -0.55
N LEU A 169 7.02 -5.70 -1.79
CA LEU A 169 6.24 -5.41 -2.99
C LEU A 169 5.33 -6.56 -3.42
N THR A 170 5.70 -7.80 -3.12
CA THR A 170 5.06 -9.00 -3.65
C THR A 170 4.11 -9.69 -2.68
N THR A 171 4.32 -9.51 -1.38
CA THR A 171 3.55 -10.18 -0.32
C THR A 171 2.26 -9.42 0.01
N ALA A 172 1.27 -10.13 0.53
CA ALA A 172 0.03 -9.54 1.02
C ALA A 172 0.21 -8.91 2.41
N ASP A 173 -0.85 -8.28 2.92
CA ASP A 173 -0.94 -7.79 4.29
C ASP A 173 -0.73 -8.91 5.31
N SER A 174 0.00 -8.61 6.37
CA SER A 174 0.31 -9.54 7.47
C SER A 174 0.25 -8.81 8.81
N THR A 175 -0.05 -9.52 9.89
CA THR A 175 0.03 -8.98 11.26
C THR A 175 1.47 -8.87 11.78
N ASP A 176 2.42 -9.53 11.12
CA ASP A 176 3.86 -9.42 11.42
C ASP A 176 4.51 -8.40 10.48
N ALA A 177 5.09 -7.33 11.05
CA ALA A 177 5.71 -6.23 10.30
C ALA A 177 6.85 -6.69 9.37
N THR A 178 7.53 -7.81 9.65
CA THR A 178 8.55 -8.38 8.75
C THR A 178 7.98 -9.07 7.51
N ARG A 179 6.68 -9.42 7.53
CA ARG A 179 5.98 -10.09 6.43
C ARG A 179 4.95 -9.19 5.73
N VAL A 180 4.72 -7.98 6.23
CA VAL A 180 3.79 -7.02 5.61
C VAL A 180 4.25 -6.70 4.19
N GLY A 181 3.36 -6.89 3.21
CA GLY A 181 3.55 -6.37 1.87
C GLY A 181 2.40 -5.48 1.40
N ILE A 182 2.71 -4.60 0.45
CA ILE A 182 1.77 -3.61 -0.11
C ILE A 182 0.87 -4.20 -1.21
N TRP A 183 1.18 -5.41 -1.71
CA TRP A 183 0.54 -5.96 -2.91
C TRP A 183 -0.96 -6.16 -2.76
N GLY A 184 -1.41 -6.58 -1.58
CA GLY A 184 -2.84 -6.76 -1.26
C GLY A 184 -3.60 -5.43 -1.35
N ALA A 185 -3.14 -4.43 -0.59
CA ALA A 185 -3.71 -3.09 -0.59
C ALA A 185 -3.66 -2.43 -1.97
N PHE A 186 -2.53 -2.57 -2.69
CA PHE A 186 -2.34 -2.02 -4.03
C PHE A 186 -3.33 -2.61 -5.05
N LYS A 187 -3.49 -3.94 -5.09
CA LYS A 187 -4.49 -4.58 -5.95
C LYS A 187 -5.91 -4.17 -5.58
N GLY A 188 -6.20 -4.11 -4.28
CA GLY A 188 -7.50 -3.66 -3.78
C GLY A 188 -7.83 -2.25 -4.24
N SER A 189 -6.90 -1.30 -4.08
CA SER A 189 -7.08 0.08 -4.54
C SER A 189 -7.18 0.19 -6.06
N LEU A 190 -6.35 -0.56 -6.80
CA LEU A 190 -6.36 -0.54 -8.26
C LEU A 190 -7.69 -1.07 -8.81
N LEU A 191 -8.17 -2.21 -8.31
CA LEU A 191 -9.47 -2.76 -8.69
C LEU A 191 -10.62 -1.80 -8.35
N THR A 192 -10.58 -1.21 -7.16
CA THR A 192 -11.57 -0.21 -6.72
C THR A 192 -11.60 0.96 -7.70
N MET A 193 -10.44 1.53 -8.03
CA MET A 193 -10.31 2.65 -8.96
C MET A 193 -10.75 2.28 -10.39
N ILE A 194 -10.42 1.07 -10.87
CA ILE A 194 -10.85 0.58 -12.18
C ILE A 194 -12.38 0.50 -12.22
N VAL A 195 -13.02 -0.10 -11.21
CA VAL A 195 -14.48 -0.20 -11.14
C VAL A 195 -15.11 1.20 -11.10
N THR A 196 -14.55 2.10 -10.29
CA THR A 196 -15.01 3.49 -10.24
C THR A 196 -14.92 4.17 -11.59
N LEU A 197 -13.78 4.08 -12.26
CA LEU A 197 -13.54 4.73 -13.55
C LEU A 197 -14.42 4.15 -14.65
N LEU A 198 -14.51 2.83 -14.76
CA LEU A 198 -15.30 2.13 -15.78
C LEU A 198 -16.79 2.45 -15.70
N LEU A 199 -17.29 2.85 -14.54
CA LEU A 199 -18.69 3.23 -14.37
C LEU A 199 -18.88 4.75 -14.41
N ALA A 200 -18.20 5.48 -13.53
CA ALA A 200 -18.44 6.91 -13.36
C ALA A 200 -18.03 7.73 -14.58
N PHE A 201 -16.93 7.36 -15.24
CA PHE A 201 -16.43 8.11 -16.39
C PHE A 201 -17.37 8.05 -17.60
N PRO A 202 -17.71 6.88 -18.17
CA PRO A 202 -18.60 6.84 -19.34
C PRO A 202 -19.99 7.40 -19.01
N ILE A 203 -20.58 7.03 -17.87
CA ILE A 203 -21.91 7.52 -17.49
C ILE A 203 -21.88 9.04 -17.31
N GLY A 204 -20.87 9.57 -16.62
CA GLY A 204 -20.74 11.00 -16.36
C GLY A 204 -20.50 11.81 -17.62
N VAL A 205 -19.59 11.37 -18.49
CA VAL A 205 -19.28 12.06 -19.76
C VAL A 205 -20.46 12.00 -20.73
N LEU A 206 -21.11 10.84 -20.89
CA LEU A 206 -22.27 10.71 -21.77
C LEU A 206 -23.45 11.55 -21.26
N SER A 207 -23.65 11.58 -19.94
CA SER A 207 -24.69 12.42 -19.32
C SER A 207 -24.39 13.90 -19.52
N ALA A 208 -23.13 14.34 -19.40
CA ALA A 208 -22.73 15.71 -19.69
C ALA A 208 -22.96 16.09 -21.15
N LEU A 209 -22.53 15.23 -22.09
CA LEU A 209 -22.70 15.43 -23.53
C LEU A 209 -24.19 15.51 -23.90
N TYR A 210 -25.00 14.56 -23.40
CA TYR A 210 -26.43 14.53 -23.67
C TYR A 210 -27.14 15.77 -23.11
N LEU A 211 -26.87 16.13 -21.85
CA LEU A 211 -27.51 17.28 -21.20
C LEU A 211 -27.13 18.62 -21.82
N GLU A 212 -25.93 18.72 -22.40
CA GLU A 212 -25.45 19.97 -22.97
C GLU A 212 -25.79 20.15 -24.45
N GLU A 213 -25.67 19.09 -25.26
CA GLU A 213 -25.83 19.18 -26.71
C GLU A 213 -27.22 18.77 -27.20
N TYR A 214 -27.86 17.79 -26.54
CA TYR A 214 -29.07 17.14 -27.06
C TYR A 214 -30.33 17.38 -26.22
N ALA A 215 -30.19 17.67 -24.93
CA ALA A 215 -31.33 17.69 -24.03
C ALA A 215 -32.23 18.91 -24.27
N PRO A 216 -33.53 18.72 -24.55
CA PRO A 216 -34.46 19.82 -24.68
C PRO A 216 -34.70 20.48 -23.32
N LYS A 217 -34.93 21.80 -23.31
CA LYS A 217 -35.27 22.54 -22.09
C LYS A 217 -36.70 22.21 -21.67
N ASN A 218 -36.84 21.27 -20.74
CA ASN A 218 -38.13 20.85 -20.20
C ASN A 218 -38.00 20.47 -18.71
N ARG A 219 -39.14 20.27 -18.05
CA ARG A 219 -39.20 19.94 -16.62
C ARG A 219 -38.44 18.65 -16.25
N TRP A 220 -38.24 17.73 -17.19
CA TRP A 220 -37.49 16.49 -16.97
C TRP A 220 -35.98 16.75 -16.96
N THR A 221 -35.48 17.52 -17.92
CA THR A 221 -34.09 17.98 -17.93
C THR A 221 -33.79 18.79 -16.67
N ASP A 222 -34.67 19.72 -16.29
CA ASP A 222 -34.51 20.50 -15.05
C ASP A 222 -34.45 19.59 -13.80
N LEU A 223 -35.30 18.56 -13.73
CA LEU A 223 -35.29 17.61 -12.63
C LEU A 223 -33.96 16.85 -12.56
N ILE A 224 -33.45 16.37 -13.69
CA ILE A 224 -32.16 15.67 -13.76
C ILE A 224 -31.01 16.59 -13.31
N GLU A 225 -31.01 17.85 -13.77
CA GLU A 225 -30.00 18.83 -13.37
C GLU A 225 -30.02 19.11 -11.86
N VAL A 226 -31.21 19.27 -11.28
CA VAL A 226 -31.38 19.45 -9.84
C VAL A 226 -30.91 18.20 -9.08
N SER A 227 -31.24 16.99 -9.56
CA SER A 227 -30.78 15.74 -8.94
C SER A 227 -29.26 15.62 -8.96
N ILE A 228 -28.59 15.98 -10.06
CA ILE A 228 -27.11 15.96 -10.15
C ILE A 228 -26.50 16.95 -9.16
N ASN A 229 -27.01 18.18 -9.10
CA ASN A 229 -26.51 19.20 -8.18
C ASN A 229 -26.74 18.81 -6.72
N ASN A 230 -27.89 18.24 -6.40
CA ASN A 230 -28.19 17.73 -5.06
C ASN A 230 -27.25 16.59 -4.69
N LEU A 231 -26.99 15.65 -5.61
CA LEU A 231 -26.09 14.53 -5.38
C LEU A 231 -24.64 15.00 -5.17
N ALA A 232 -24.20 16.04 -5.89
CA ALA A 232 -22.89 16.65 -5.71
C ALA A 232 -22.72 17.36 -4.35
N ALA A 233 -23.82 17.81 -3.74
CA ALA A 233 -23.81 18.48 -2.44
C ALA A 233 -23.82 17.50 -1.25
N VAL A 234 -24.09 16.21 -1.48
CA VAL A 234 -24.15 15.20 -0.42
C VAL A 234 -22.74 14.97 0.18
N PRO A 235 -22.59 15.00 1.52
CA PRO A 235 -21.32 14.68 2.16
C PRO A 235 -20.86 13.24 1.87
N SER A 236 -19.55 13.04 1.70
CA SER A 236 -18.96 11.72 1.34
C SER A 236 -19.31 10.60 2.33
N ILE A 237 -19.48 10.91 3.62
CA ILE A 237 -19.88 9.92 4.65
C ILE A 237 -21.25 9.29 4.34
N ILE A 238 -22.18 10.06 3.77
CA ILE A 238 -23.52 9.57 3.43
C ILE A 238 -23.43 8.60 2.25
N PHE A 239 -22.57 8.84 1.27
CA PHE A 239 -22.31 7.87 0.21
C PHE A 239 -21.74 6.55 0.76
N GLY A 240 -20.85 6.62 1.76
CA GLY A 240 -20.34 5.42 2.44
C GLY A 240 -21.45 4.60 3.10
N LEU A 241 -22.34 5.25 3.84
CA LEU A 241 -23.50 4.61 4.48
C LEU A 241 -24.52 4.07 3.47
N LEU A 242 -24.77 4.82 2.39
CA LEU A 242 -25.63 4.38 1.28
C LEU A 242 -25.05 3.14 0.62
N GLY A 243 -23.74 3.13 0.35
CA GLY A 243 -23.04 1.98 -0.23
C GLY A 243 -23.17 0.73 0.63
N LEU A 244 -23.00 0.88 1.94
CA LEU A 244 -23.22 -0.20 2.91
C LEU A 244 -24.68 -0.70 2.86
N ALA A 245 -25.67 0.19 2.94
CA ALA A 245 -27.07 -0.21 2.97
C ALA A 245 -27.54 -0.86 1.66
N VAL A 246 -27.17 -0.28 0.51
CA VAL A 246 -27.64 -0.71 -0.80
C VAL A 246 -26.87 -1.94 -1.28
N PHE A 247 -25.53 -1.88 -1.31
CA PHE A 247 -24.74 -2.97 -1.90
C PHE A 247 -24.61 -4.18 -0.96
N LEU A 248 -24.35 -3.96 0.32
CA LEU A 248 -24.21 -5.07 1.29
C LEU A 248 -25.58 -5.49 1.86
N GLY A 249 -26.46 -4.53 2.14
CA GLY A 249 -27.79 -4.82 2.69
C GLY A 249 -28.77 -5.34 1.63
N THR A 250 -29.06 -4.57 0.60
CA THR A 250 -30.08 -4.93 -0.41
C THR A 250 -29.55 -5.95 -1.42
N PHE A 251 -28.40 -5.69 -2.03
CA PHE A 251 -27.83 -6.56 -3.07
C PHE A 251 -27.00 -7.73 -2.52
N HIS A 252 -26.84 -7.84 -1.20
CA HIS A 252 -26.12 -8.93 -0.53
C HIS A 252 -24.70 -9.17 -1.08
N MET A 253 -24.04 -8.12 -1.56
CA MET A 253 -22.68 -8.22 -2.11
C MET A 253 -21.68 -8.57 -1.01
N PRO A 254 -20.60 -9.30 -1.34
CA PRO A 254 -19.59 -9.68 -0.36
C PRO A 254 -18.96 -8.45 0.30
N ARG A 255 -18.86 -8.50 1.63
CA ARG A 255 -18.16 -7.47 2.42
C ARG A 255 -16.69 -7.42 2.00
N SER A 256 -16.09 -6.24 2.11
CA SER A 256 -14.67 -6.00 1.82
C SER A 256 -14.26 -6.27 0.36
N GLY A 257 -15.20 -6.26 -0.59
CA GLY A 257 -14.91 -6.36 -2.02
C GLY A 257 -14.54 -5.01 -2.63
N ALA A 258 -13.46 -4.96 -3.42
CA ALA A 258 -13.08 -3.79 -4.22
C ALA A 258 -14.21 -3.28 -5.13
N ILE A 259 -15.10 -4.18 -5.56
CA ILE A 259 -16.29 -3.85 -6.36
C ILE A 259 -17.25 -2.94 -5.58
N VAL A 260 -17.52 -3.24 -4.31
CA VAL A 260 -18.44 -2.44 -3.49
C VAL A 260 -17.87 -1.04 -3.28
N GLY A 261 -16.61 -0.95 -2.86
CA GLY A 261 -15.92 0.34 -2.72
C GLY A 261 -15.91 1.11 -4.04
N GLY A 262 -15.66 0.42 -5.15
CA GLY A 262 -15.61 1.00 -6.48
C GLY A 262 -16.95 1.57 -6.94
N LEU A 263 -18.05 0.85 -6.67
CA LEU A 263 -19.42 1.26 -6.95
C LEU A 263 -19.83 2.48 -6.10
N THR A 264 -19.51 2.47 -4.80
CA THR A 264 -19.79 3.61 -3.91
C THR A 264 -19.04 4.86 -4.36
N LEU A 265 -17.75 4.73 -4.67
CA LEU A 265 -16.95 5.82 -5.21
C LEU A 265 -17.45 6.26 -6.59
N ALA A 266 -17.99 5.36 -7.41
CA ALA A 266 -18.58 5.72 -8.70
C ALA A 266 -19.79 6.65 -8.52
N LEU A 267 -20.70 6.31 -7.59
CA LEU A 267 -21.85 7.15 -7.26
C LEU A 267 -21.44 8.54 -6.74
N MET A 268 -20.40 8.59 -5.92
CA MET A 268 -19.87 9.85 -5.39
C MET A 268 -19.17 10.70 -6.48
N THR A 269 -18.43 10.06 -7.39
CA THR A 269 -17.60 10.77 -8.39
C THR A 269 -18.41 11.18 -9.62
N MET A 270 -19.49 10.47 -9.94
CA MET A 270 -20.31 10.72 -11.13
C MET A 270 -20.79 12.17 -11.24
N PRO A 271 -21.40 12.82 -10.22
CA PRO A 271 -21.87 14.21 -10.33
C PRO A 271 -20.75 15.19 -10.66
N VAL A 272 -19.56 14.98 -10.08
CA VAL A 272 -18.38 15.81 -10.33
C VAL A 272 -17.95 15.71 -11.80
N ILE A 273 -17.93 14.49 -12.35
CA ILE A 273 -17.61 14.26 -13.77
C ILE A 273 -18.65 14.93 -14.68
N VAL A 274 -19.95 14.81 -14.36
CA VAL A 274 -21.01 15.45 -15.15
C VAL A 274 -20.85 16.97 -15.17
N ILE A 275 -20.67 17.59 -14.01
CA ILE A 275 -20.54 19.05 -13.88
C ILE A 275 -19.28 19.55 -14.61
N ALA A 276 -18.14 18.87 -14.42
CA ALA A 276 -16.89 19.22 -15.08
C ALA A 276 -17.00 19.05 -16.61
N GLY A 277 -17.61 17.96 -17.08
CA GLY A 277 -17.84 17.70 -18.50
C GLY A 277 -18.69 18.77 -19.18
N ARG A 278 -19.79 19.19 -18.54
CA ARG A 278 -20.65 20.26 -19.06
C ARG A 278 -19.91 21.60 -19.16
N ASN A 279 -19.15 21.96 -18.12
CA ASN A 279 -18.34 23.17 -18.13
C ASN A 279 -17.27 23.14 -19.22
N ALA A 280 -16.67 21.98 -19.49
CA ALA A 280 -15.70 21.81 -20.56
C ALA A 280 -16.34 21.97 -21.95
N ILE A 281 -17.52 21.39 -22.18
CA ILE A 281 -18.26 21.53 -23.45
C ILE A 281 -18.63 23.00 -23.70
N LYS A 282 -19.18 23.69 -22.69
CA LYS A 282 -19.54 25.12 -22.77
C LYS A 282 -18.35 26.05 -23.06
N ALA A 283 -17.14 25.64 -22.69
CA ALA A 283 -15.94 26.45 -22.87
C ALA A 283 -15.43 26.45 -24.32
N VAL A 284 -15.92 25.56 -25.19
CA VAL A 284 -15.51 25.48 -26.59
C VAL A 284 -16.20 26.59 -27.40
N PRO A 285 -15.44 27.50 -28.07
CA PRO A 285 -16.02 28.55 -28.89
C PRO A 285 -16.83 27.97 -30.07
N PRO A 286 -17.97 28.58 -30.45
CA PRO A 286 -18.84 28.09 -31.52
C PRO A 286 -18.28 28.25 -32.94
N SER A 287 -16.96 28.35 -33.13
CA SER A 287 -16.30 28.51 -34.44
C SER A 287 -15.99 27.18 -35.16
N ILE A 288 -16.30 26.02 -34.57
CA ILE A 288 -16.24 24.69 -35.22
C ILE A 288 -17.50 23.85 -34.95
N PRO A 289 -18.69 24.27 -35.42
CA PRO A 289 -19.76 23.30 -35.71
C PRO A 289 -20.31 23.48 -37.13
N SER A 290 -19.48 23.25 -38.15
CA SER A 290 -19.93 23.20 -39.55
C SER A 290 -19.11 22.24 -40.43
N ALA A 291 -18.56 21.17 -39.86
CA ALA A 291 -17.81 20.17 -40.62
C ALA A 291 -18.29 18.72 -40.46
N ALA A 292 -19.38 18.45 -39.71
CA ALA A 292 -19.83 17.08 -39.44
C ALA A 292 -21.36 16.90 -39.40
N SER A 293 -22.10 17.72 -40.14
CA SER A 293 -23.54 17.55 -40.41
C SER A 293 -23.78 17.56 -41.91
#